data_AF-A0A9D1HLH0-F1
#
_entry.id   AF-A0A9D1HLH0-F1
#
_cell.length_a   1.000
_cell.length_b   1.000
_cell.length_c   1.000
_cell.angle_alpha   90.00
_cell.angle_beta   90.00
_cell.angle_gamma   90.00
#
_symmetry.space_group_name_H-M   'P 1'
#
loop_
_entity.id
_entity.type
_entity.pdbx_description
1 polymer ?
#
loop_
_entity_poly.entity_id
_entity_poly.type
_entity_poly.pdbx_seq_one_letter_code
_entity_poly.pdbx_strand_id
1 'polypeptide(L)'
;MTKHEFGIMPNAPQKGKRYDEYEPEKYGCISVDDGYIGDIVANFKAIDFYWHTLDVKRKGIAYCGITLIPPDSIKSFINVIENNANLLELIELAEKASRESKWMIHFGL
;
A
#
# COMPACT_ATOMS: atom_id res chain seq x y z
N MET A 1 -3.84 8.68 17.51
CA MET A 1 -4.18 9.05 16.13
C MET A 1 -4.31 7.76 15.34
N THR A 2 -5.30 7.72 14.48
CA THR A 2 -5.59 6.57 13.62
C THR A 2 -4.52 6.47 12.55
N LYS A 3 -4.08 5.26 12.20
CA LYS A 3 -2.89 5.06 11.37
C LYS A 3 -3.14 4.01 10.31
N HIS A 4 -2.50 4.21 9.18
CA HIS A 4 -2.29 3.19 8.16
C HIS A 4 -0.87 2.66 8.26
N GLU A 5 -0.69 1.40 7.94
CA GLU A 5 0.64 0.77 7.90
C GLU A 5 1.00 0.38 6.47
N PHE A 6 2.23 0.64 6.04
CA PHE A 6 2.73 0.29 4.72
C PHE A 6 4.06 -0.44 4.81
N GLY A 7 4.19 -1.57 4.12
CA GLY A 7 5.41 -2.39 4.15
C GLY A 7 5.75 -2.98 2.78
N ILE A 8 6.96 -3.53 2.67
CA ILE A 8 7.41 -4.26 1.48
C ILE A 8 7.26 -5.75 1.76
N MET A 9 6.57 -6.46 0.88
CA MET A 9 6.42 -7.90 1.02
C MET A 9 7.75 -8.61 0.72
N PRO A 10 8.23 -9.51 1.60
CA PRO A 10 9.47 -10.25 1.36
C PRO A 10 9.36 -11.20 0.17
N ASN A 11 8.15 -11.73 -0.06
CA ASN A 11 7.82 -12.59 -1.19
C ASN A 11 6.55 -12.04 -1.87
N ALA A 12 6.46 -12.21 -3.19
CA ALA A 12 5.25 -11.85 -3.92
C ALA A 12 4.02 -12.59 -3.36
N PRO A 13 2.83 -11.96 -3.34
CA PRO A 13 1.62 -12.61 -2.93
C PRO A 13 1.27 -13.79 -3.83
N GLN A 14 0.64 -14.81 -3.25
CA GLN A 14 0.30 -16.04 -3.95
C GLN A 14 -1.17 -16.03 -4.37
N LYS A 15 -1.47 -16.54 -5.58
CA LYS A 15 -2.85 -16.72 -6.04
C LYS A 15 -3.58 -17.72 -5.15
N GLY A 16 -4.86 -17.47 -4.83
CA GLY A 16 -5.63 -18.29 -3.88
C GLY A 16 -5.30 -18.06 -2.41
N LYS A 17 -4.20 -17.36 -2.09
CA LYS A 17 -3.88 -16.98 -0.72
C LYS A 17 -4.62 -15.70 -0.35
N ARG A 18 -5.19 -15.70 0.85
CA ARG A 18 -5.85 -14.55 1.45
C ARG A 18 -5.01 -14.00 2.61
N TYR A 19 -4.98 -12.68 2.71
CA TYR A 19 -4.27 -11.89 3.71
C TYR A 19 -5.33 -11.14 4.51
N ASP A 20 -5.63 -11.62 5.70
CA ASP A 20 -6.63 -11.03 6.61
C ASP A 20 -6.05 -10.67 7.99
N GLU A 21 -4.89 -11.23 8.33
CA GLU A 21 -4.23 -11.00 9.61
C GLU A 21 -3.44 -9.68 9.58
N TYR A 22 -3.61 -8.89 10.64
CA TYR A 22 -2.83 -7.68 10.86
C TYR A 22 -1.46 -8.04 11.44
N GLU A 23 -0.46 -8.12 10.57
CA GLU A 23 0.93 -8.51 10.90
C GLU A 23 1.94 -7.46 10.38
N PRO A 24 1.86 -6.17 10.77
CA PRO A 24 2.70 -5.11 10.20
C PRO A 24 4.21 -5.37 10.40
N GLU A 25 4.59 -5.97 11.53
CA GLU A 25 5.98 -6.29 11.87
C GLU A 25 6.64 -7.24 10.85
N LYS A 26 5.87 -8.20 10.32
CA LYS A 26 6.33 -9.18 9.33
C LYS A 26 6.76 -8.54 8.01
N TYR A 27 6.23 -7.37 7.69
CA TYR A 27 6.49 -6.65 6.46
C TYR A 27 7.37 -5.40 6.68
N GLY A 28 7.87 -5.22 7.91
CA GLY A 28 8.66 -4.05 8.30
C GLY A 28 7.91 -2.76 8.03
N CYS A 29 6.61 -2.71 8.37
CA CYS A 29 5.77 -1.58 8.04
C CYS A 29 6.20 -0.29 8.73
N ILE A 30 5.99 0.83 8.03
CA ILE A 30 5.99 2.17 8.59
C ILE A 30 4.55 2.61 8.88
N SER A 31 4.39 3.42 9.92
CA SER A 31 3.11 4.05 10.26
C SER A 31 2.94 5.38 9.54
N VAL A 32 1.77 5.59 8.93
CA VAL A 32 1.36 6.88 8.35
C VAL A 32 0.09 7.35 9.03
N ASP A 33 0.03 8.62 9.41
CA ASP A 33 -1.17 9.21 10.02
C ASP A 33 -2.34 9.21 9.02
N ASP A 34 -3.50 8.76 9.49
CA ASP A 34 -4.73 8.69 8.70
C ASP A 34 -5.13 10.04 8.12
N GLY A 35 -4.87 11.17 8.80
CA GLY A 35 -5.19 12.49 8.27
C GLY A 35 -4.56 12.73 6.90
N TYR A 36 -3.32 12.27 6.68
CA TYR A 36 -2.65 12.43 5.38
C TYR A 36 -3.17 11.46 4.32
N ILE A 37 -3.61 10.26 4.71
CA ILE A 37 -4.15 9.26 3.77
C ILE A 37 -5.58 9.61 3.38
N GLY A 38 -6.42 10.00 4.34
CA GLY A 38 -7.80 10.43 4.12
C GLY A 38 -7.92 11.57 3.12
N ASP A 39 -7.00 12.53 3.15
CA ASP A 39 -6.96 13.66 2.21
C ASP A 39 -6.71 13.24 0.76
N ILE A 40 -6.02 12.12 0.53
CA ILE A 40 -5.57 11.70 -0.81
C ILE A 40 -6.17 10.36 -1.26
N VAL A 41 -6.91 9.65 -0.42
CA VAL A 41 -7.44 8.30 -0.70
C VAL A 41 -8.27 8.25 -1.99
N ALA A 42 -9.01 9.33 -2.28
CA ALA A 42 -9.81 9.45 -3.50
C ALA A 42 -8.98 9.48 -4.78
N ASN A 43 -7.71 9.90 -4.72
CA ASN A 43 -6.82 10.01 -5.87
C ASN A 43 -6.31 8.63 -6.34
N PHE A 44 -6.35 7.61 -5.49
CA PHE A 44 -5.98 6.25 -5.87
C PHE A 44 -7.06 5.51 -6.69
N LYS A 45 -8.28 6.07 -6.84
CA LYS A 45 -9.45 5.40 -7.45
C LYS A 45 -9.26 4.94 -8.91
N ALA A 46 -8.24 5.44 -9.61
CA ALA A 46 -7.92 5.04 -10.97
C ALA A 46 -6.88 3.90 -11.05
N ILE A 47 -6.19 3.60 -9.95
CA ILE A 47 -5.04 2.68 -9.91
C ILE A 47 -5.51 1.29 -9.50
N ASP A 48 -5.08 0.29 -10.26
CA ASP A 48 -5.38 -1.11 -10.01
C ASP A 48 -4.48 -1.68 -8.89
N PHE A 49 -5.14 -2.26 -7.87
CA PHE A 49 -4.55 -2.99 -6.75
C PHE A 49 -5.34 -4.29 -6.51
N TYR A 50 -5.06 -4.96 -5.39
CA TYR A 50 -5.77 -6.15 -4.96
C TYR A 50 -6.15 -6.04 -3.49
N TRP A 51 -7.37 -6.44 -3.14
CA TRP A 51 -7.86 -6.36 -1.77
C TRP A 51 -7.83 -7.75 -1.13
N HIS A 52 -7.05 -7.91 -0.07
CA HIS A 52 -6.85 -9.15 0.69
C HIS A 52 -6.30 -10.37 -0.11
N THR A 53 -6.42 -10.41 -1.43
CA THR A 53 -5.99 -11.55 -2.26
C THR A 53 -5.84 -11.14 -3.71
N LEU A 54 -4.96 -11.82 -4.46
CA LEU A 54 -4.78 -11.60 -5.89
C LEU A 54 -6.02 -11.93 -6.74
N ASP A 55 -6.97 -12.68 -6.19
CA ASP A 55 -8.22 -13.02 -6.89
C ASP A 55 -9.25 -11.87 -6.86
N VAL A 56 -9.00 -10.82 -6.07
CA VAL A 56 -9.89 -9.66 -5.91
C VAL A 56 -9.17 -8.39 -6.35
N LYS A 57 -9.10 -8.20 -7.67
CA LYS A 57 -8.60 -6.96 -8.27
C LYS A 57 -9.59 -5.81 -8.02
N ARG A 58 -9.11 -4.71 -7.46
CA ARG A 58 -9.90 -3.52 -7.11
C ARG A 58 -9.13 -2.26 -7.46
N LYS A 59 -9.84 -1.14 -7.53
CA LYS A 59 -9.21 0.17 -7.70
C LYS A 59 -9.14 0.90 -6.37
N GLY A 60 -8.05 1.63 -6.15
CA GLY A 60 -7.81 2.35 -4.92
C GLY A 60 -7.48 1.45 -3.73
N ILE A 61 -6.92 2.06 -2.69
CA ILE A 61 -6.58 1.35 -1.46
C ILE A 61 -7.85 1.02 -0.67
N ALA A 62 -7.85 -0.14 -0.02
CA ALA A 62 -8.87 -0.52 0.96
C ALA A 62 -8.68 0.36 2.21
N TYR A 63 -9.52 1.37 2.39
CA TYR A 63 -9.40 2.28 3.53
C TYR A 63 -9.58 1.55 4.88
N CYS A 64 -10.49 0.59 4.92
CA CYS A 64 -10.65 -0.36 6.04
C CYS A 64 -10.47 -1.78 5.49
N GLY A 65 -9.25 -2.32 5.58
CA GLY A 65 -8.89 -3.62 5.03
C GLY A 65 -7.44 -3.70 4.56
N ILE A 66 -7.09 -4.73 3.79
CA ILE A 66 -5.71 -4.95 3.32
C ILE A 66 -5.63 -4.71 1.83
N THR A 67 -4.65 -3.91 1.41
CA THR A 67 -4.33 -3.69 0.00
C THR A 67 -2.98 -4.32 -0.34
N LEU A 68 -2.93 -5.11 -1.41
CA LEU A 68 -1.70 -5.59 -2.03
C LEU A 68 -1.43 -4.70 -3.26
N ILE A 69 -0.27 -4.08 -3.27
CA ILE A 69 0.15 -3.11 -4.29
C ILE A 69 1.20 -3.79 -5.20
N PRO A 70 0.87 -4.07 -6.47
CA PRO A 70 1.79 -4.69 -7.41
C PRO A 70 2.92 -3.73 -7.82
N PRO A 71 4.10 -4.25 -8.16
CA PRO A 71 5.25 -3.45 -8.63
C PRO A 71 4.89 -2.48 -9.76
N ASP A 72 4.06 -2.92 -10.71
CA ASP A 72 3.66 -2.13 -11.87
C ASP A 72 2.80 -0.90 -11.51
N SER A 73 2.11 -0.94 -10.38
CA SER A 73 1.28 0.18 -9.90
C SER A 73 2.03 1.14 -8.99
N ILE A 74 3.26 0.82 -8.55
CA ILE A 74 4.01 1.63 -7.57
C ILE A 74 4.34 3.01 -8.12
N LYS A 75 4.70 3.13 -9.41
CA LYS A 75 4.97 4.44 -10.01
C LYS A 75 3.74 5.35 -9.96
N SER A 76 2.57 4.80 -10.31
CA SER A 76 1.30 5.54 -10.19
C SER A 76 0.94 5.87 -8.75
N PHE A 77 1.26 4.98 -7.80
CA PHE A 77 1.10 5.24 -6.38
C PHE A 77 1.97 6.41 -5.90
N ILE A 78 3.26 6.44 -6.28
CA ILE A 78 4.18 7.54 -5.95
C ILE A 78 3.66 8.87 -6.50
N ASN A 79 3.22 8.92 -7.76
CA ASN A 79 2.70 10.15 -8.37
C ASN A 79 1.49 10.75 -7.61
N VAL A 80 0.71 9.93 -6.90
CA VAL A 80 -0.40 10.43 -6.07
C VAL A 80 0.10 11.13 -4.81
N ILE A 81 1.21 10.66 -4.24
CA ILE A 81 1.70 11.09 -2.93
C ILE A 81 2.90 12.05 -2.99
N GLU A 82 3.58 12.15 -4.14
CA GLU A 82 4.87 12.87 -4.30
C GLU A 82 4.84 14.34 -3.90
N ASN A 83 3.66 14.99 -3.97
CA ASN A 83 3.48 16.40 -3.63
C ASN A 83 3.17 16.65 -2.15
N ASN A 84 3.13 15.61 -1.31
CA ASN A 84 2.88 15.73 0.13
C ASN A 84 4.16 15.49 0.93
N ALA A 85 4.76 16.55 1.44
CA ALA A 85 6.00 16.48 2.24
C ALA A 85 5.86 15.63 3.52
N ASN A 86 4.64 15.45 4.04
CA ASN A 86 4.40 14.59 5.22
C ASN A 86 4.46 13.10 4.88
N LEU A 87 4.54 12.73 3.61
CA LEU A 87 4.59 11.35 3.12
C LEU A 87 5.97 10.94 2.61
N LEU A 88 7.02 11.68 2.95
CA LEU A 88 8.38 11.42 2.46
C LEU A 88 8.84 9.99 2.76
N GLU A 89 8.62 9.49 3.98
CA GLU A 89 9.00 8.11 4.35
C GLU A 89 8.23 7.06 3.52
N LEU A 90 6.96 7.32 3.21
CA LEU A 90 6.15 6.45 2.34
C LEU A 90 6.63 6.50 0.88
N ILE A 91 7.04 7.67 0.40
CA ILE A 91 7.65 7.84 -0.93
C ILE A 91 8.94 7.02 -1.00
N GLU A 92 9.84 7.16 -0.03
CA GLU A 92 11.11 6.42 0.02
C GLU A 92 10.90 4.91 0.06
N LEU A 93 9.92 4.43 0.85
CA LEU A 93 9.54 3.03 0.91
C LEU A 93 9.02 2.53 -0.46
N ALA A 94 8.15 3.30 -1.11
CA ALA A 94 7.59 2.97 -2.40
C ALA A 94 8.66 2.97 -3.51
N GLU A 95 9.56 3.96 -3.51
CA GLU A 95 10.68 3.99 -4.45
C GLU A 95 11.60 2.77 -4.28
N LYS A 96 11.89 2.39 -3.03
CA LYS A 96 12.66 1.17 -2.74
C LYS A 96 11.97 -0.06 -3.30
N ALA A 97 10.67 -0.22 -3.04
CA ALA A 97 9.89 -1.32 -3.59
C ALA A 97 9.89 -1.31 -5.13
N SER A 98 9.78 -0.14 -5.75
CA SER A 98 9.85 0.01 -7.21
C SER A 98 11.21 -0.41 -7.78
N ARG A 99 12.32 0.03 -7.16
CA ARG A 99 13.69 -0.34 -7.59
C ARG A 99 13.93 -1.84 -7.47
N GLU A 100 13.41 -2.45 -6.42
CA GLU A 100 13.55 -3.90 -6.17
C GLU A 100 12.49 -4.75 -6.89
N SER A 101 11.57 -4.13 -7.63
CA SER A 101 10.40 -4.79 -8.25
C SER A 101 9.59 -5.65 -7.26
N LYS A 102 9.46 -5.16 -6.02
CA LYS A 102 8.74 -5.85 -4.94
C LYS A 102 7.32 -5.33 -4.79
N TRP A 103 6.47 -6.21 -4.25
CA TRP A 103 5.11 -5.86 -3.85
C TRP A 103 5.14 -5.07 -2.54
N MET A 104 4.18 -4.17 -2.38
CA MET A 104 3.90 -3.56 -1.09
C MET A 104 2.58 -4.08 -0.53
N ILE A 105 2.46 -4.01 0.79
CA ILE A 105 1.23 -4.29 1.52
C ILE A 105 0.84 -3.06 2.34
N HIS A 106 -0.45 -2.77 2.36
CA HIS A 106 -1.06 -1.70 3.13
C HIS A 106 -2.11 -2.29 4.06
N PHE A 107 -2.07 -1.88 5.32
CA PHE A 107 -3.12 -2.13 6.29
C PHE A 107 -3.91 -0.84 6.54
N GLY A 108 -5.20 -0.93 6.19
CA GLY A 108 -6.25 0.02 6.49
C GLY A 108 -6.60 0.07 7.98
N LEU A 109 -7.60 0.89 8.30
CA LEU A 109 -8.16 1.03 9.64
C LEU A 109 -8.99 -0.18 10.07
#